data_AF-A0AAW2QRD9-F1
#
_entry.id   AF-A0AAW2QRD9-F1
#
_cell.length_a   1.000
_cell.length_b   1.000
_cell.length_c   1.000
_cell.angle_alpha   90.00
_cell.angle_beta   90.00
_cell.angle_gamma   90.00
#
_symmetry.space_group_name_H-M   'P 1'
#
loop_
_entity.id
_entity.type
_entity.pdbx_description
1 polymer ?
#
loop_
_entity_poly.entity_id
_entity_poly.type
_entity_poly.pdbx_seq_one_letter_code
_entity_poly.pdbx_strand_id
1 'polypeptide(L)' 'MGNGPVWDEGQGVEVAVWDMDTGSEHVLVLKKWKTGSFVLMKNWMSDFVRRRGLEKNDEIGLRWDDGNSRLEFTVLNKN' A
#
# COMPACT_ATOMS: atom_id res chain seq x y z
N MET A 1 -4.10 3.17 -37.49
CA MET A 1 -3.64 3.65 -36.17
C MET A 1 -4.83 3.65 -35.22
N GLY A 2 -4.65 3.19 -33.97
CA GLY A 2 -5.53 3.50 -32.85
C GLY A 2 -6.50 2.38 -32.43
N ASN A 3 -6.18 1.74 -31.31
CA ASN A 3 -7.05 1.47 -30.14
C ASN A 3 -6.31 0.51 -29.20
N GLY A 4 -5.18 0.98 -28.66
CA GLY A 4 -4.61 0.39 -27.46
C GLY A 4 -5.37 0.89 -26.23
N PRO A 5 -5.32 0.18 -25.09
CA PRO A 5 -5.95 0.66 -23.86
C PRO A 5 -5.43 2.07 -23.54
N VAL A 6 -6.37 2.98 -23.27
CA VAL A 6 -6.07 4.31 -22.74
C VAL A 6 -5.64 4.08 -21.29
N TRP A 7 -4.33 4.09 -21.04
CA TRP A 7 -3.82 4.12 -19.68
C TRP A 7 -4.09 5.51 -19.12
N ASP A 8 -5.04 5.62 -18.20
CA ASP A 8 -5.21 6.85 -17.44
C ASP A 8 -3.99 6.97 -16.51
N GLU A 9 -3.04 7.84 -16.86
CA GLU A 9 -1.76 8.06 -16.17
C GLU A 9 -1.93 8.45 -14.67
N GLY A 10 -3.17 8.61 -14.21
CA GLY A 10 -3.54 8.97 -12.85
C GLY A 10 -4.14 7.86 -11.98
N GLN A 11 -4.43 6.66 -12.46
CA GLN A 11 -5.28 5.72 -11.71
C GLN A 11 -4.55 4.93 -10.60
N GLY A 12 -3.22 4.80 -10.70
CA GLY A 12 -2.43 3.94 -9.80
C GLY A 12 -2.66 2.45 -10.08
N VAL A 13 -2.00 1.58 -9.31
CA VAL A 13 -2.09 0.12 -9.42
C VAL A 13 -2.61 -0.44 -8.11
N GLU A 14 -3.59 -1.34 -8.17
CA GLU A 14 -4.01 -2.09 -6.99
C GLU A 14 -2.90 -3.04 -6.55
N VAL A 15 -2.57 -3.01 -5.26
CA VAL A 15 -1.54 -3.83 -4.66
C VAL A 15 -2.11 -4.51 -3.42
N ALA A 16 -1.95 -5.83 -3.34
CA ALA A 16 -2.25 -6.59 -2.14
C ALA A 16 -1.20 -6.28 -1.06
N VAL A 17 -1.65 -6.15 0.17
CA VAL A 17 -0.82 -5.89 1.34
C VAL A 17 -1.19 -6.85 2.45
N TRP A 18 -0.24 -7.70 2.82
CA TRP A 18 -0.37 -8.69 3.88
C TRP A 18 0.17 -8.14 5.19
N ASP A 19 -0.70 -7.99 6.18
CA ASP A 19 -0.33 -7.61 7.53
C ASP A 19 0.18 -8.85 8.28
N MET A 20 1.51 -8.93 8.43
CA MET A 20 2.22 -10.06 9.05
C MET A 20 1.84 -10.23 10.52
N ASP A 21 1.47 -9.15 11.21
CA ASP A 21 1.19 -9.18 12.63
C ASP A 21 -0.20 -9.79 12.91
N THR A 22 -1.14 -9.61 11.98
CA THR A 22 -2.54 -10.04 12.14
C THR A 22 -2.94 -11.18 11.22
N GLY A 23 -2.10 -11.53 10.23
CA GLY A 23 -2.41 -12.55 9.23
C GLY A 23 -3.60 -12.18 8.34
N SER A 24 -3.72 -10.90 7.98
CA SER A 24 -4.85 -10.40 7.18
C SER A 24 -4.39 -9.70 5.91
N GLU A 25 -5.12 -9.91 4.81
CA GLU A 25 -4.83 -9.31 3.50
C GLU A 25 -5.76 -8.14 3.21
N HIS A 26 -5.19 -7.06 2.68
CA HIS A 26 -5.90 -5.83 2.32
C HIS A 26 -5.46 -5.37 0.93
N VAL A 27 -6.29 -4.60 0.25
CA VAL A 27 -5.95 -4.04 -1.08
C VAL A 27 -5.83 -2.53 -0.98
N LEU A 28 -4.67 -2.02 -1.39
CA LEU A 28 -4.39 -0.58 -1.50
C LEU A 28 -4.19 -0.18 -2.95
N VAL A 29 -4.10 1.12 -3.20
CA VAL A 29 -3.68 1.66 -4.49
C VAL A 29 -2.30 2.30 -4.35
N LEU A 30 -1.30 1.75 -5.04
CA LEU A 30 0.01 2.35 -5.21
C LEU A 30 -0.04 3.33 -6.38
N LYS A 31 0.16 4.61 -6.11
CA LYS A 31 0.12 5.66 -7.13
C LYS A 31 1.40 6.48 -7.11
N LYS A 32 1.97 6.72 -8.30
CA LYS A 32 3.03 7.71 -8.49
C LYS A 32 2.39 9.09 -8.70
N TRP A 33 2.78 10.07 -7.90
CA TRP A 33 2.41 11.47 -8.10
C TRP A 33 3.24 12.11 -9.20
N LYS A 34 2.73 13.22 -9.74
CA LYS A 34 3.45 14.04 -10.74
C LYS A 34 4.80 14.56 -10.23
N THR A 35 4.95 14.70 -8.91
CA THR A 35 6.20 15.09 -8.23
C THR A 35 7.24 13.97 -8.18
N GLY A 36 6.90 12.76 -8.63
CA GLY A 36 7.78 11.58 -8.63
C GLY A 36 7.67 10.70 -7.38
N SER A 37 6.98 11.15 -6.33
CA SER A 37 6.77 10.38 -5.10
C SER A 37 5.73 9.27 -5.29
N PHE A 38 5.87 8.18 -4.56
CA PHE A 38 4.88 7.09 -4.52
C PHE A 38 4.08 7.17 -3.23
N VAL A 39 2.79 6.86 -3.31
CA VAL A 39 1.89 6.87 -2.15
C VAL A 39 0.97 5.65 -2.19
N LEU A 40 0.65 5.13 -1.01
CA LEU A 40 -0.39 4.13 -0.78
C LEU A 40 -1.69 4.84 -0.42
N MET A 41 -2.74 4.62 -1.21
CA MET A 41 -4.04 5.29 -1.09
C MET A 41 -5.19 4.31 -0.87
N LYS A 42 -6.44 4.82 -0.94
CA LYS A 42 -7.70 4.11 -0.77
C LYS A 42 -7.88 3.70 0.69
N ASN A 43 -7.66 2.44 1.03
CA ASN A 43 -7.97 1.91 2.35
C ASN A 43 -6.84 2.07 3.38
N TRP A 44 -5.78 2.82 3.07
CA TRP A 44 -4.65 3.01 3.99
C TRP A 44 -5.09 3.47 5.40
N MET A 45 -5.97 4.48 5.44
CA MET A 45 -6.45 5.03 6.72
C MET A 45 -7.32 4.05 7.50
N SER A 46 -8.23 3.32 6.84
CA SER A 46 -9.16 2.41 7.50
C SER A 46 -8.47 1.12 7.93
N ASP A 47 -7.70 0.53 7.02
CA ASP A 47 -7.22 -0.85 7.15
C ASP A 47 -5.88 -0.87 7.88
N PHE A 48 -5.06 0.17 7.79
CA PHE A 48 -3.76 0.18 8.46
C PHE A 48 -3.75 1.16 9.63
N VAL A 49 -3.97 2.45 9.38
CA VAL A 49 -3.83 3.48 10.43
C VAL A 49 -4.81 3.26 11.57
N ARG A 50 -6.12 3.22 11.29
CA ARG A 50 -7.14 3.09 12.34
C ARG A 50 -7.20 1.69 12.94
N ARG A 51 -7.15 0.64 12.10
CA ARG A 51 -7.22 -0.75 12.58
C ARG A 51 -6.03 -1.11 13.48
N ARG A 52 -4.82 -0.68 13.12
CA ARG A 52 -3.59 -0.97 13.88
C ARG A 52 -3.27 0.09 14.92
N GLY A 53 -4.15 1.09 15.09
CA GLY A 53 -3.96 2.22 16.00
C GLY A 53 -2.60 2.89 15.81
N LEU A 54 -2.22 3.15 14.55
CA LEU A 54 -0.95 3.80 14.24
C LEU A 54 -1.04 5.28 14.63
N GLU A 55 -0.04 5.73 15.37
CA GLU A 55 0.11 7.13 15.75
C GLU A 55 1.35 7.74 15.11
N LYS A 56 1.49 9.06 15.26
CA LYS A 56 2.69 9.76 14.78
C LYS A 56 3.91 9.22 15.53
N ASN A 57 4.98 8.96 14.79
CA ASN A 57 6.25 8.38 15.25
C ASN A 57 6.24 6.85 15.46
N ASP A 58 5.13 6.16 15.21
CA ASP A 58 5.18 4.70 15.05
C ASP A 58 6.01 4.35 13.81
N GLU A 59 6.83 3.31 13.92
CA GLU A 59 7.64 2.80 12.82
C GLU A 59 6.99 1.57 12.21
N ILE A 60 6.84 1.58 10.89
CA ILE A 60 6.30 0.46 10.11
C ILE A 60 7.35 -0.09 9.14
N GLY A 61 7.28 -1.39 8.89
CA GLY A 61 8.05 -2.07 7.87
C GLY A 61 7.18 -2.33 6.64
N LEU A 62 7.75 -2.11 5.46
CA LEU A 62 7.19 -2.54 4.18
C LEU A 62 8.25 -3.29 3.39
N ARG A 63 7.92 -4.50 2.94
CA ARG A 63 8.79 -5.31 2.07
C ARG A 63 7.98 -5.86 0.91
N TRP A 64 8.60 -5.98 -0.26
CA TRP A 64 8.00 -6.71 -1.37
C TRP A 64 8.25 -8.21 -1.23
N ASP A 65 7.18 -8.99 -1.29
CA ASP A 65 7.22 -10.45 -1.37
C ASP A 65 7.04 -10.88 -2.83
N ASP A 66 8.14 -11.23 -3.48
CA ASP A 66 8.15 -11.69 -4.88
C ASP A 66 7.32 -12.96 -5.09
N GLY A 67 7.25 -13.84 -4.09
CA GLY A 67 6.56 -15.13 -4.21
C GLY A 67 5.04 -14.98 -4.31
N ASN A 68 4.48 -14.01 -3.59
CA ASN A 68 3.04 -13.72 -3.60
C ASN A 68 2.68 -12.43 -4.36
N SER A 69 3.68 -11.73 -4.92
CA SER A 69 3.50 -10.45 -5.63
C SER A 69 2.69 -9.44 -4.81
N ARG A 70 3.05 -9.28 -3.53
CA ARG A 70 2.35 -8.41 -2.58
C ARG A 70 3.33 -7.67 -1.66
N LEU A 71 2.86 -6.61 -1.03
CA LEU A 71 3.61 -5.98 0.06
C LEU A 71 3.34 -6.73 1.37
N GLU A 72 4.38 -6.95 2.17
CA GLU A 72 4.25 -7.34 3.56
C GLU A 72 4.36 -6.09 4.44
N PHE A 73 3.45 -5.98 5.39
CA PHE A 73 3.36 -4.91 6.37
C PHE A 73 3.57 -5.47 7.78
N THR A 74 4.29 -4.74 8.61
CA THR A 74 4.42 -5.01 10.05
C THR A 74 4.63 -3.71 10.81
N VAL A 75 4.22 -3.66 12.08
CA VAL A 75 4.61 -2.59 13.00
C VAL A 75 5.92 -2.98 13.67
N LEU A 76 6.97 -2.19 13.43
CA LEU A 76 8.30 -2.45 13.96
C LEU A 76 8.44 -1.93 15.40
N ASN A 77 8.02 -0.68 15.62
CA ASN A 77 8.08 -0.03 16.91
C ASN A 77 6.81 0.81 17.14
N LYS A 78 6.29 0.71 18.36
CA LYS A 78 5.24 1.60 18.89
C LYS A 78 5.89 2.60 19.82
N ASN A 79 5.56 3.88 19.66
CA ASN A 79 6.02 4.94 20.56
C ASN A 79 5.14 5.08 21.80
#